data_AF-A0A510KXU9-F1
#
_entry.id   AF-A0A510KXU9-F1
#
_cell.length_a   1.000
_cell.length_b   1.000
_cell.length_c   1.000
_cell.angle_alpha   90.00
_cell.angle_beta   90.00
_cell.angle_gamma   90.00
#
_symmetry.space_group_name_H-M   'P 1'
#
loop_
_entity.id
_entity.type
_entity.pdbx_description
1 polymer ?
#
loop_
_entity_poly.entity_id
_entity_poly.type
_entity_poly.pdbx_seq_one_letter_code
_entity_poly.pdbx_strand_id
1 'polypeptide(L)' 'MTRKEIYDKIFQMLEIEQNHLLNRYEFGEIEYDNYVELSSARTEEYKEYVKDLALASDNELNEKMTFVINANLETF' A
#
# COMPACT_ATOMS: atom_id res chain seq x y z
N MET A 1 3.13 -12.13 -11.89
CA MET A 1 2.79 -12.44 -10.49
C MET A 1 1.41 -13.07 -10.44
N THR A 2 1.15 -13.98 -9.50
CA THR A 2 -0.18 -14.52 -9.22
C THR A 2 -1.02 -13.52 -8.42
N ARG A 3 -2.34 -13.69 -8.39
CA ARG A 3 -3.24 -12.85 -7.58
C ARG A 3 -2.84 -12.83 -6.10
N LYS A 4 -2.40 -13.98 -5.56
CA LYS A 4 -1.89 -14.08 -4.20
C LYS A 4 -0.60 -13.27 -4.01
N GLU A 5 0.36 -13.38 -4.92
CA GLU A 5 1.60 -12.60 -4.85
C GLU A 5 1.34 -11.09 -4.91
N ILE A 6 0.37 -10.65 -5.72
CA ILE A 6 -0.02 -9.23 -5.80
C ILE A 6 -0.67 -8.78 -4.47
N TYR A 7 -1.54 -9.62 -3.90
CA TYR A 7 -2.14 -9.37 -2.58
C TYR A 7 -1.07 -9.23 -1.50
N ASP A 8 -0.14 -10.19 -1.41
CA ASP A 8 0.94 -10.15 -0.42
C ASP A 8 1.81 -8.89 -0.59
N LYS A 9 2.10 -8.51 -1.84
CA LYS A 9 2.87 -7.29 -2.16
C LYS A 9 2.16 -6.00 -1.78
N ILE A 10 0.83 -5.92 -1.91
CA ILE A 10 0.03 -4.78 -1.41
C ILE A 10 0.29 -4.54 0.08
N PHE A 11 0.30 -5.60 0.91
CA PHE A 11 0.53 -5.44 2.34
C PHE A 11 1.97 -5.08 2.68
N GLN A 12 2.95 -5.60 1.93
CA GLN A 12 4.35 -5.20 2.11
C GLN A 12 4.55 -3.71 1.82
N MET A 13 3.94 -3.21 0.74
CA MET A 13 3.96 -1.79 0.42
C MET A 13 3.27 -0.93 1.49
N LEU A 14 2.11 -1.38 2.00
CA LEU A 14 1.43 -0.69 3.11
C LEU A 14 2.29 -0.68 4.38
N GLU A 15 2.96 -1.77 4.72
CA GLU A 15 3.84 -1.85 5.89
C GLU A 15 4.99 -0.84 5.79
N ILE A 16 5.62 -0.71 4.62
CA ILE A 16 6.69 0.27 4.37
C ILE A 16 6.17 1.70 4.61
N GLU A 17 5.02 2.05 4.03
CA GLU A 17 4.39 3.37 4.19
C GLU A 17 4.01 3.66 5.65
N GLN A 18 3.45 2.68 6.34
CA GLN A 18 3.09 2.82 7.76
C GLN A 18 4.32 3.02 8.64
N ASN A 19 5.40 2.27 8.38
CA ASN A 19 6.67 2.46 9.07
C ASN A 19 7.28 3.83 8.79
N HIS A 20 7.18 4.31 7.54
CA HIS A 20 7.63 5.67 7.20
C HIS A 20 6.85 6.72 8.01
N LEU A 21 5.51 6.64 8.06
CA LEU A 21 4.69 7.54 8.84
C LEU A 21 4.96 7.46 10.35
N LEU A 22 5.14 6.25 10.88
CA LEU A 22 5.48 6.03 12.28
C LEU A 22 6.82 6.69 12.62
N ASN A 23 7.86 6.47 11.80
CA ASN A 23 9.16 7.09 12.01
C ASN A 23 9.08 8.61 12.04
N ARG A 24 8.31 9.22 11.13
CA ARG A 24 8.11 10.68 11.11
C ARG A 24 7.44 11.18 12.40
N TYR A 25 6.51 10.42 12.94
CA TYR A 25 5.91 10.74 14.25
C TYR A 25 6.93 10.57 15.39
N GLU A 26 7.64 9.44 15.45
CA GLU A 26 8.62 9.15 16.51
C GLU A 26 9.81 10.13 16.50
N PHE A 27 10.19 10.65 15.34
CA PHE A 27 11.21 11.70 15.21
C PHE A 27 10.67 13.11 15.39
N GLY A 28 9.37 13.29 15.69
CA GLY A 28 8.75 14.58 15.94
C GLY A 28 8.61 15.46 14.69
N GLU A 29 8.65 14.88 13.48
CA GLU A 29 8.40 15.61 12.23
C GLU A 29 6.92 15.89 12.00
N ILE A 30 6.04 15.06 12.58
CA ILE A 30 4.59 15.23 12.57
C ILE A 30 4.01 14.98 13.95
N GLU A 31 2.91 15.67 14.26
CA GLU A 31 2.12 15.46 15.47
C GLU A 31 1.32 14.16 15.42
N TYR A 32 0.89 13.67 16.58
CA TYR A 32 0.11 12.43 16.70
C TYR A 32 -1.18 12.47 15.87
N ASP A 33 -1.93 13.57 15.91
CA ASP A 33 -3.18 13.69 15.15
C ASP A 33 -2.94 13.58 13.64
N ASN A 34 -1.85 14.18 13.14
CA ASN A 34 -1.45 14.07 11.74
C ASN A 34 -1.06 12.63 11.38
N TYR A 35 -0.33 11.94 12.27
CA TYR A 35 0.01 10.54 12.07
C TYR A 35 -1.24 9.66 11.95
N VAL A 36 -2.21 9.83 12.84
CA VAL A 36 -3.47 9.05 12.82
C VAL A 36 -4.25 9.28 11.54
N GLU A 37 -4.38 10.54 11.11
CA GLU A 37 -5.07 10.89 9.86
C GLU A 37 -4.37 10.30 8.64
N LEU A 38 -3.05 10.50 8.51
CA LEU A 38 -2.26 10.00 7.38
C LEU A 38 -2.23 8.46 7.33
N SER A 39 -2.04 7.81 8.47
CA SER A 39 -2.04 6.35 8.60
C SER A 39 -3.38 5.75 8.19
N SER A 40 -4.48 6.38 8.62
CA SER A 40 -5.84 5.98 8.24
C SER A 40 -6.07 6.16 6.74
N ALA A 41 -5.65 7.30 6.18
CA ALA A 41 -5.78 7.59 4.75
C ALA A 41 -4.98 6.61 3.89
N ARG A 42 -3.74 6.26 4.28
CA ARG A 42 -2.95 5.21 3.58
C ARG A 42 -3.65 3.86 3.67
N THR A 43 -4.12 3.48 4.85
CA THR A 43 -4.83 2.20 5.01
C THR A 43 -6.05 2.10 4.09
N GLU A 44 -6.82 3.18 3.94
CA GLU A 44 -7.99 3.19 3.06
C GLU A 44 -7.60 3.09 1.58
N GLU A 45 -6.54 3.78 1.15
CA GLU A 45 -6.03 3.69 -0.22
C GLU A 45 -5.63 2.25 -0.58
N TYR A 46 -4.91 1.56 0.31
CA TYR A 46 -4.50 0.17 0.06
C TYR A 46 -5.67 -0.83 0.10
N LYS A 47 -6.76 -0.53 0.82
CA LYS A 47 -8.00 -1.34 0.71
C LYS A 47 -8.60 -1.24 -0.69
N GLU A 48 -8.55 -0.07 -1.33
CA GLU A 48 -9.03 0.06 -2.71
C GLU A 48 -8.17 -0.78 -3.67
N TYR A 49 -6.84 -0.88 -3.49
CA TYR A 49 -6.03 -1.83 -4.27
C TYR A 49 -6.43 -3.29 -4.06
N VAL A 50 -6.75 -3.69 -2.82
CA VAL A 50 -7.24 -5.05 -2.53
C VAL A 50 -8.58 -5.31 -3.22
N LYS A 51 -9.48 -4.32 -3.21
CA LYS A 51 -10.79 -4.39 -3.86
C LYS A 51 -10.65 -4.47 -5.39
N ASP A 52 -9.81 -3.64 -5.98
CA ASP A 52 -9.52 -3.68 -7.41
C ASP A 52 -8.92 -5.03 -7.83
N LEU A 53 -8.02 -5.60 -7.02
CA LEU A 53 -7.47 -6.93 -7.21
C LEU A 53 -8.56 -8.03 -7.16
N ALA A 54 -9.51 -7.91 -6.24
CA ALA A 54 -10.62 -8.85 -6.11
C ALA A 54 -11.57 -8.79 -7.31
N LEU A 55 -11.83 -7.59 -7.83
CA LEU A 55 -12.75 -7.35 -8.94
C LEU A 55 -12.12 -7.54 -10.32
N ALA A 56 -10.79 -7.53 -10.43
CA ALA A 56 -10.11 -7.73 -11.70
C ALA A 56 -10.33 -9.13 -12.27
N SER A 57 -10.66 -9.18 -13.56
CA SER A 57 -10.57 -10.43 -14.34
C SER A 57 -9.11 -10.79 -14.60
N ASP A 58 -8.83 -12.04 -14.91
CA ASP A 58 -7.45 -12.47 -15.18
C ASP A 58 -6.84 -11.78 -16.41
N ASN A 59 -7.67 -11.37 -17.38
CA ASN A 59 -7.23 -10.63 -18.56
C ASN A 59 -6.86 -9.17 -18.27
N GLU A 60 -7.49 -8.56 -17.26
CA GLU A 60 -7.27 -7.16 -16.88
C GLU A 60 -6.29 -7.03 -15.70
N LEU A 61 -5.93 -8.15 -15.05
CA LEU A 61 -5.18 -8.17 -13.81
C LEU A 61 -3.84 -7.42 -13.92
N ASN A 62 -3.08 -7.65 -14.99
CA ASN A 62 -1.79 -7.00 -15.20
C ASN A 62 -1.93 -5.49 -15.40
N GLU A 63 -2.96 -5.04 -16.11
CA GLU A 63 -3.21 -3.61 -16.36
C GLU A 63 -3.63 -2.91 -15.07
N LYS A 64 -4.67 -3.41 -14.40
CA LYS A 64 -5.22 -2.81 -13.18
C LYS A 64 -4.21 -2.80 -12.04
N MET A 65 -3.36 -3.82 -11.94
CA MET A 65 -2.37 -3.96 -10.86
C MET A 65 -0.97 -3.48 -11.26
N THR A 66 -0.83 -2.76 -12.39
CA THR A 66 0.49 -2.32 -12.91
C THR A 66 1.33 -1.62 -11.85
N PHE A 67 0.73 -0.72 -11.06
CA PHE A 67 1.43 0.01 -10.00
C PHE A 67 2.05 -0.94 -8.97
N VAL A 68 1.24 -1.85 -8.40
CA VAL A 68 1.70 -2.85 -7.42
C VAL A 68 2.72 -3.79 -8.04
N ILE A 69 2.47 -4.28 -9.26
CA ILE A 69 3.36 -5.22 -9.95
C ILE A 69 4.74 -4.59 -10.17
N ASN A 70 4.79 -3.33 -10.60
CA ASN A 70 6.03 -2.65 -10.93
C ASN A 70 6.73 -1.96 -9.75
N ALA A 71 6.07 -1.82 -8.60
CA ALA A 71 6.70 -1.24 -7.42
C ALA A 71 7.94 -2.04 -6.99
N ASN A 72 9.08 -1.38 -6.78
CA ASN A 72 10.27 -2.03 -6.25
C ASN A 72 10.35 -1.84 -4.74
N LEU A 73 10.09 -2.89 -3.97
CA LEU A 73 10.04 -2.83 -2.50
C LEU A 73 11.35 -2.41 -1.84
N GLU A 74 12.50 -2.57 -2.51
CA GLU A 74 13.79 -2.14 -1.96
C GLU A 74 13.97 -0.62 -1.97
N THR A 75 13.24 0.07 -2.85
CA THR A 75 13.31 1.51 -3.06
C THR A 75 11.95 2.20 -2.91
N PHE A 76 10.95 1.46 -2.44
CA PHE A 76 9.60 1.94 -2.18
C PHE A 76 9.61 2.71 -0.87
#